data_AF-A0A1H6BXJ3-F1
#
_entry.id   AF-A0A1H6BXJ3-F1
#
_cell.length_a   1.000
_cell.length_b   1.000
_cell.length_c   1.000
_cell.angle_alpha   90.00
_cell.angle_beta   90.00
_cell.angle_gamma   90.00
#
_symmetry.space_group_name_H-M   'P 1'
#
loop_
_entity.id
_entity.type
_entity.pdbx_description
1 polymer ?
#
loop_
_entity_poly.entity_id
_entity_poly.type
_entity_poly.pdbx_seq_one_letter_code
_entity_poly.pdbx_strand_id
1 'polypeptide(L)'
;MKNFLLAATTALTSSLALSAAAQSVATQSIDEALDGQLDFRRTAYAVCIDLPTCEVAGVTVTAERQVGDGDVWVPATLYWDPVDGFGVQGGNQNDEIDVDERLVVEFASPVQTRGIWLSDVFISEAGRYQTVNANAEDAEVADFEMFRGNAPVLQARMSGQIDLPRDPFNGLFPEAFVEDGDLLNRLLIGTDDISIYMPDPDGTGVVTLPLGDIDREKQAIFAGVETVDIPIAELLGGATNITVFKAGSENAARILAARDNLASLEKLRIDATNARRVGSIPNGEIGWYSGNGIAVDRIVFTSEPLTSNDYSIAGIVIQ
;
A
#
# COMPACT_ATOMS: atom_id res chain seq x y z
N MET A 1 -47.24 -46.64 -5.02
CA MET A 1 -46.59 -45.73 -4.06
C MET A 1 -45.12 -45.62 -4.40
N LYS A 2 -44.70 -44.48 -4.97
CA LYS A 2 -43.36 -43.88 -4.86
C LYS A 2 -43.38 -42.61 -5.71
N ASN A 3 -43.68 -41.49 -5.05
CA ASN A 3 -43.42 -40.15 -5.57
C ASN A 3 -41.90 -39.93 -5.48
N PHE A 4 -41.27 -39.57 -6.59
CA PHE A 4 -39.96 -38.91 -6.57
C PHE A 4 -40.19 -37.47 -7.03
N LEU A 5 -40.18 -36.54 -6.06
CA LEU A 5 -39.94 -35.14 -6.34
C LEU A 5 -38.45 -35.01 -6.67
N LEU A 6 -38.13 -34.53 -7.88
CA LEU A 6 -36.86 -33.85 -8.10
C LEU A 6 -37.04 -32.40 -7.62
N ALA A 7 -36.38 -32.06 -6.52
CA ALA A 7 -36.12 -30.67 -6.17
C ALA A 7 -34.98 -30.17 -7.06
N ALA A 8 -35.27 -29.21 -7.95
CA ALA A 8 -34.25 -28.46 -8.65
C ALA A 8 -33.71 -27.39 -7.69
N THR A 9 -32.52 -27.63 -7.15
CA THR A 9 -31.74 -26.61 -6.44
C THR A 9 -31.14 -25.67 -7.48
N THR A 10 -31.75 -24.51 -7.68
CA THR A 10 -31.16 -23.41 -8.42
C THR A 10 -30.06 -22.81 -7.55
N ALA A 11 -28.79 -23.08 -7.89
CA ALA A 11 -27.67 -22.36 -7.33
C ALA A 11 -27.69 -20.92 -7.90
N LEU A 12 -27.95 -19.93 -7.03
CA LEU A 12 -27.63 -18.54 -7.33
C LEU A 12 -26.11 -18.41 -7.30
N THR A 13 -25.46 -18.46 -8.46
CA THR A 13 -24.11 -17.91 -8.62
C THR A 13 -24.24 -16.39 -8.59
N SER A 14 -23.96 -15.80 -7.42
CA SER A 14 -23.69 -14.37 -7.29
C SER A 14 -22.36 -14.07 -7.98
N SER A 15 -22.42 -13.80 -9.28
CA SER A 15 -21.29 -13.25 -10.03
C SER A 15 -21.04 -11.82 -9.53
N LEU A 16 -20.09 -11.67 -8.60
CA LEU A 16 -19.45 -10.39 -8.31
C LEU A 16 -18.73 -9.97 -9.60
N ALA A 17 -19.34 -9.03 -10.32
CA ALA A 17 -18.66 -8.37 -11.41
C ALA A 17 -17.58 -7.48 -10.80
N LEU A 18 -16.31 -7.82 -10.99
CA LEU A 18 -15.23 -6.85 -10.85
C LEU A 18 -15.55 -5.71 -11.83
N SER A 19 -16.06 -4.61 -11.29
CA SER A 19 -16.17 -3.38 -12.05
C SER A 19 -14.75 -2.83 -12.09
N ALA A 20 -14.07 -2.93 -13.23
CA ALA A 20 -12.87 -2.13 -13.47
C ALA A 20 -13.33 -0.66 -13.42
N ALA A 21 -13.27 -0.04 -12.24
CA ALA A 21 -13.50 1.38 -12.10
C ALA A 21 -12.39 2.05 -12.92
N ALA A 22 -12.78 2.68 -14.03
CA ALA A 22 -11.85 3.42 -14.84
C ALA A 22 -11.12 4.44 -13.95
N GLN A 23 -9.81 4.26 -13.78
CA GLN A 23 -8.94 5.28 -13.21
C GLN A 23 -9.09 6.52 -14.11
N SER A 24 -9.85 7.52 -13.64
CA SER A 24 -9.81 8.81 -14.29
C SER A 24 -8.52 9.48 -13.86
N VAL A 25 -7.64 9.79 -14.81
CA VAL A 25 -6.47 10.65 -14.57
C VAL A 25 -6.97 11.89 -13.82
N ALA A 26 -6.52 12.06 -12.58
CA ALA A 26 -6.92 13.18 -11.76
C ALA A 26 -6.55 14.48 -12.49
N THR A 27 -7.54 15.30 -12.82
CA THR A 27 -7.31 16.59 -13.50
C THR A 27 -6.77 17.68 -12.56
N GLN A 28 -6.66 17.38 -11.27
CA GLN A 28 -6.22 18.28 -10.21
C GLN A 28 -5.03 17.67 -9.49
N SER A 29 -4.11 18.50 -9.00
CA SER A 29 -2.99 18.05 -8.18
C SER A 29 -3.48 17.55 -6.81
N ILE A 30 -2.69 16.69 -6.15
CA ILE A 30 -2.99 16.19 -4.80
C ILE A 30 -3.28 17.34 -3.81
N ASP A 31 -2.50 18.42 -3.88
CA ASP A 31 -2.57 19.54 -2.94
C ASP A 31 -3.80 20.42 -3.18
N GLU A 32 -4.31 20.47 -4.42
CA GLU A 32 -5.58 21.13 -4.72
C GLU A 32 -6.77 20.26 -4.32
N ALA A 33 -6.69 18.96 -4.60
CA ALA A 33 -7.76 18.03 -4.33
C ALA A 33 -7.99 17.82 -2.83
N LEU A 34 -6.91 17.83 -2.03
CA LEU A 34 -6.98 17.65 -0.58
C LEU A 34 -7.17 18.96 0.21
N ASP A 35 -7.24 20.11 -0.47
CA ASP A 35 -7.50 21.38 0.21
C ASP A 35 -8.91 21.38 0.83
N GLY A 36 -8.97 21.68 2.13
CA GLY A 36 -10.20 21.56 2.92
C GLY A 36 -10.76 20.14 3.10
N GLN A 37 -10.05 19.09 2.66
CA GLN A 37 -10.47 17.68 2.79
C GLN A 37 -9.73 16.96 3.93
N LEU A 38 -9.84 15.63 3.97
CA LEU A 38 -9.02 14.77 4.83
C LEU A 38 -7.63 14.61 4.20
N ASP A 39 -6.75 15.54 4.53
CA ASP A 39 -5.33 15.49 4.17
C ASP A 39 -4.54 14.86 5.32
N PHE A 40 -4.12 13.61 5.15
CA PHE A 40 -3.41 12.86 6.19
C PHE A 40 -1.97 13.35 6.38
N ARG A 41 -1.43 14.16 5.46
CA ARG A 41 -0.10 14.77 5.58
C ARG A 41 -0.08 15.98 6.53
N ARG A 42 -1.23 16.36 7.09
CA ARG A 42 -1.31 17.46 8.05
C ARG A 42 -0.68 17.07 9.38
N THR A 43 0.06 18.01 9.97
CA THR A 43 0.75 17.84 11.26
C THR A 43 -0.16 17.50 12.45
N ALA A 44 -1.49 17.65 12.30
CA ALA A 44 -2.46 17.14 13.27
C ALA A 44 -2.39 15.61 13.46
N TYR A 45 -1.93 14.87 12.45
CA TYR A 45 -1.76 13.42 12.49
C TYR A 45 -0.38 12.97 13.01
N ALA A 46 0.54 13.89 13.31
CA ALA A 46 1.86 13.56 13.87
C ALA A 46 1.80 12.79 15.20
N VAL A 47 0.69 12.91 15.91
CA VAL A 47 0.42 12.18 17.16
C VAL A 47 0.17 10.69 16.95
N CYS A 48 -0.08 10.25 15.72
CA CYS A 48 -0.43 8.88 15.37
C CYS A 48 0.77 7.95 15.19
N ILE A 49 1.96 8.51 14.98
CA ILE A 49 3.18 7.71 14.81
C ILE A 49 3.48 6.88 16.07
N ASP A 50 4.02 5.68 15.88
CA ASP A 50 4.24 4.67 16.93
C ASP A 50 2.97 4.11 17.61
N LEU A 51 1.76 4.43 17.12
CA LEU A 51 0.51 3.88 17.67
C LEU A 51 -0.07 2.82 16.74
N PRO A 52 -0.70 1.75 17.27
CA PRO A 52 -1.41 0.78 16.43
C PRO A 52 -2.74 1.32 15.89
N THR A 53 -3.36 2.20 16.67
CA THR A 53 -4.62 2.87 16.33
C THR A 53 -4.54 4.32 16.79
N CYS A 54 -4.98 5.24 15.94
CA CYS A 54 -5.04 6.66 16.25
C CYS A 54 -6.37 7.25 15.79
N GLU A 55 -6.99 8.11 16.60
CA GLU A 55 -8.19 8.85 16.22
C GLU A 55 -7.91 10.36 16.21
N VAL A 56 -8.16 11.00 15.07
CA VAL A 56 -8.06 12.46 14.90
C VAL A 56 -9.31 12.95 14.19
N ALA A 57 -10.01 13.91 14.82
CA ALA A 57 -11.19 14.57 14.26
C ALA A 57 -12.30 13.61 13.74
N GLY A 58 -12.51 12.49 14.43
CA GLY A 58 -13.54 11.50 14.07
C GLY A 58 -13.14 10.57 12.92
N VAL A 59 -11.85 10.55 12.54
CA VAL A 59 -11.26 9.55 11.66
C VAL A 59 -10.33 8.68 12.51
N THR A 60 -10.56 7.38 12.51
CA THR A 60 -9.70 6.39 13.15
C THR A 60 -8.86 5.70 12.08
N VAL A 61 -7.56 5.63 12.28
CA VAL A 61 -6.64 4.87 11.43
C VAL A 61 -6.03 3.76 12.27
N THR A 62 -6.06 2.53 11.76
CA THR A 62 -5.48 1.35 12.42
C THR A 62 -4.52 0.66 11.46
N ALA A 63 -3.34 0.30 11.97
CA ALA A 63 -2.37 -0.54 11.28
C ALA A 63 -2.48 -1.99 11.74
N GLU A 64 -2.51 -2.91 10.79
CA GLU A 64 -2.53 -4.34 11.07
C GLU A 64 -1.55 -5.08 10.17
N ARG A 65 -0.98 -6.17 10.69
CA ARG A 65 -0.13 -7.09 9.95
C ARG A 65 -0.69 -8.50 10.03
N GLN A 66 -0.61 -9.21 8.92
CA GLN A 66 -1.03 -10.58 8.77
C GLN A 66 0.01 -11.50 9.41
N VAL A 67 -0.44 -12.50 10.16
CA VAL A 67 0.43 -13.50 10.81
C VAL A 67 -0.09 -14.92 10.57
N GLY A 68 0.83 -15.88 10.53
CA GLY A 68 0.49 -17.30 10.32
C GLY A 68 0.06 -17.60 8.89
N ASP A 69 -0.98 -18.42 8.73
CA ASP A 69 -1.43 -18.92 7.42
C ASP A 69 -2.23 -17.89 6.59
N GLY A 70 -2.20 -16.60 6.95
CA GLY A 70 -2.87 -15.52 6.23
C GLY A 70 -4.24 -15.08 6.81
N ASP A 71 -4.84 -15.86 7.71
CA ASP A 71 -6.19 -15.54 8.18
C ASP A 71 -6.25 -14.60 9.40
N VAL A 72 -5.11 -14.34 10.04
CA VAL A 72 -5.06 -13.59 11.30
C VAL A 72 -4.36 -12.26 11.10
N TRP A 73 -5.08 -11.18 11.39
CA TRP A 73 -4.54 -9.82 11.44
C TRP A 73 -4.30 -9.43 12.90
N VAL A 74 -3.10 -8.97 13.20
CA VAL A 74 -2.70 -8.47 14.53
C VAL A 74 -2.32 -7.00 14.44
N PRO A 75 -2.42 -6.24 15.54
CA PRO A 75 -2.01 -4.84 15.54
C PRO A 75 -0.55 -4.67 15.08
N ALA A 76 -0.35 -3.79 14.12
CA ALA A 76 0.96 -3.27 13.70
C ALA A 76 1.12 -1.83 14.20
N THR A 77 2.16 -1.12 13.78
CA THR A 77 2.43 0.25 14.22
C THR A 77 2.24 1.20 13.05
N LEU A 78 1.57 2.34 13.27
CA LEU A 78 1.42 3.38 12.24
C LEU A 78 2.75 4.11 12.01
N TYR A 79 3.14 4.20 10.75
CA TYR A 79 4.06 5.23 10.29
C TYR A 79 3.28 6.48 9.87
N TRP A 80 3.90 7.66 10.01
CA TRP A 80 3.34 8.89 9.50
C TRP A 80 4.43 9.91 9.17
N ASP A 81 4.29 10.63 8.05
CA ASP A 81 5.06 11.85 7.79
C ASP A 81 4.24 12.92 7.04
N PRO A 82 4.73 14.18 6.98
CA PRO A 82 3.99 15.28 6.39
C PRO A 82 4.16 15.43 4.87
N VAL A 83 4.87 14.51 4.23
CA VAL A 83 5.04 14.45 2.77
C VAL A 83 4.06 13.44 2.18
N ASP A 84 3.99 12.26 2.79
CA ASP A 84 3.34 11.08 2.23
C ASP A 84 2.05 10.69 2.93
N GLY A 85 1.96 10.91 4.23
CA GLY A 85 0.79 10.55 5.02
C GLY A 85 1.01 9.26 5.78
N PHE A 86 0.08 8.31 5.70
CA PHE A 86 0.12 7.09 6.51
C PHE A 86 0.68 5.88 5.76
N GLY A 87 1.54 5.15 6.46
CA GLY A 87 2.00 3.80 6.14
C GLY A 87 2.07 2.93 7.40
N VAL A 88 2.80 1.82 7.32
CA VAL A 88 2.99 0.89 8.44
C VAL A 88 4.48 0.80 8.80
N GLN A 89 4.76 0.79 10.09
CA GLN A 89 6.12 0.73 10.63
C GLN A 89 6.51 -0.68 11.05
N GLY A 90 7.79 -1.00 10.90
CA GLY A 90 8.38 -2.28 11.31
C GLY A 90 7.98 -3.42 10.38
N GLY A 91 7.57 -3.10 9.16
CA GLY A 91 7.28 -4.01 8.06
C GLY A 91 8.53 -4.34 7.25
N ASN A 92 8.30 -4.80 6.02
CA ASN A 92 9.35 -4.88 5.02
C ASN A 92 9.74 -3.47 4.59
N GLN A 93 8.77 -2.56 4.40
CA GLN A 93 8.96 -1.11 4.30
C GLN A 93 8.52 -0.43 5.61
N ASN A 94 9.24 0.59 6.06
CA ASN A 94 9.01 1.18 7.39
C ASN A 94 8.05 2.38 7.37
N ASP A 95 7.53 2.68 6.19
CA ASP A 95 6.83 3.91 5.84
C ASP A 95 5.69 3.72 4.83
N GLU A 96 5.45 2.50 4.36
CA GLU A 96 4.47 2.16 3.32
C GLU A 96 3.59 0.98 3.74
N ILE A 97 2.69 0.50 2.87
CA ILE A 97 1.83 -0.67 3.14
C ILE A 97 2.33 -1.89 2.37
N ASP A 98 2.94 -2.86 3.05
CA ASP A 98 3.37 -4.11 2.44
C ASP A 98 2.23 -5.11 2.15
N VAL A 99 2.57 -6.20 1.46
CA VAL A 99 1.64 -7.30 1.11
C VAL A 99 1.01 -8.01 2.32
N ASP A 100 1.73 -8.10 3.44
CA ASP A 100 1.22 -8.66 4.68
C ASP A 100 0.65 -7.59 5.61
N GLU A 101 0.47 -6.36 5.12
CA GLU A 101 0.03 -5.22 5.91
C GLU A 101 -1.27 -4.63 5.37
N ARG A 102 -1.97 -3.93 6.26
CA ARG A 102 -3.11 -3.12 5.88
C ARG A 102 -3.29 -1.93 6.77
N LEU A 103 -3.83 -0.87 6.18
CA LEU A 103 -4.37 0.25 6.92
C LEU A 103 -5.90 0.25 6.85
N VAL A 104 -6.53 0.43 8.00
CA VAL A 104 -7.99 0.53 8.11
C VAL A 104 -8.34 1.94 8.55
N VAL A 105 -9.06 2.66 7.69
CA VAL A 105 -9.57 4.01 7.96
C VAL A 105 -11.07 3.92 8.26
N GLU A 106 -11.47 4.28 9.47
CA GLU A 106 -12.87 4.29 9.92
C GLU A 106 -13.35 5.71 10.22
N PHE A 107 -14.61 5.98 9.89
CA PHE A 107 -15.25 7.28 10.14
C PHE A 107 -16.24 7.16 11.29
N ALA A 108 -16.27 8.17 12.17
CA ALA A 108 -17.23 8.22 13.29
C ALA A 108 -18.70 8.21 12.83
N SER A 109 -18.96 8.59 11.57
CA SER A 109 -20.25 8.48 10.90
C SER A 109 -20.02 8.31 9.39
N PRO A 110 -20.95 7.68 8.65
CA PRO A 110 -20.75 7.47 7.22
C PRO A 110 -20.49 8.79 6.47
N VAL A 111 -19.42 8.81 5.67
CA VAL A 111 -19.01 9.95 4.85
C VAL A 111 -19.19 9.64 3.37
N GLN A 112 -19.40 10.67 2.56
CA GLN A 112 -19.48 10.54 1.10
C GLN A 112 -18.09 10.67 0.48
N THR A 113 -17.42 9.56 0.23
CA THR A 113 -16.08 9.51 -0.35
C THR A 113 -16.14 9.66 -1.87
N ARG A 114 -15.51 10.72 -2.37
CA ARG A 114 -15.41 11.05 -3.80
C ARG A 114 -14.06 10.73 -4.41
N GLY A 115 -13.02 10.61 -3.59
CA GLY A 115 -11.71 10.23 -4.08
C GLY A 115 -10.74 9.82 -2.99
N ILE A 116 -9.70 9.15 -3.42
CA ILE A 116 -8.57 8.67 -2.60
C ILE A 116 -7.30 9.16 -3.29
N TRP A 117 -6.35 9.64 -2.49
CA TRP A 117 -5.02 10.01 -2.94
C TRP A 117 -3.98 9.18 -2.24
N LEU A 118 -3.08 8.62 -3.03
CA LEU A 118 -1.87 7.95 -2.59
C LEU A 118 -0.67 8.80 -2.98
N SER A 119 0.44 8.58 -2.30
CA SER A 119 1.76 9.10 -2.64
C SER A 119 2.79 7.99 -2.52
N ASP A 120 4.02 8.32 -2.90
CA ASP A 120 5.13 7.38 -2.95
C ASP A 120 4.89 6.22 -3.92
N VAL A 121 4.13 6.46 -5.00
CA VAL A 121 3.83 5.47 -6.05
C VAL A 121 4.75 5.66 -7.28
N PHE A 122 5.58 4.67 -7.61
CA PHE A 122 6.59 4.68 -8.66
C PHE A 122 6.51 3.53 -9.69
N ILE A 123 7.28 3.70 -10.78
CA ILE A 123 7.51 2.72 -11.87
C ILE A 123 9.01 2.41 -11.93
N SER A 124 9.35 1.22 -12.43
CA SER A 124 10.71 0.83 -12.85
C SER A 124 11.68 0.61 -11.69
N GLU A 125 11.15 0.28 -10.51
CA GLU A 125 11.89 -0.11 -9.32
C GLU A 125 12.75 -1.38 -9.56
N ALA A 126 12.30 -2.33 -10.38
CA ALA A 126 13.00 -3.58 -10.71
C ALA A 126 14.47 -3.37 -11.14
N GLY A 127 14.76 -2.28 -11.84
CA GLY A 127 16.12 -1.90 -12.25
C GLY A 127 17.00 -1.46 -11.07
N ARG A 128 16.42 -0.77 -10.08
CA ARG A 128 17.10 -0.37 -8.82
C ARG A 128 17.43 -1.60 -7.96
N TYR A 129 16.56 -2.60 -7.93
CA TYR A 129 16.78 -3.86 -7.19
C TYR A 129 17.42 -4.99 -8.02
N GLN A 130 17.92 -4.69 -9.22
CA GLN A 130 18.67 -5.64 -10.07
C GLN A 130 17.92 -6.94 -10.39
N THR A 131 16.60 -6.89 -10.58
CA THR A 131 15.81 -8.11 -10.85
C THR A 131 15.93 -8.57 -12.32
N VAL A 132 15.88 -9.90 -12.54
CA VAL A 132 16.20 -10.53 -13.83
C VAL A 132 15.00 -10.57 -14.81
N ASN A 133 13.79 -10.23 -14.35
CA ASN A 133 12.55 -10.27 -15.14
C ASN A 133 11.78 -8.94 -15.10
N ALA A 134 12.32 -7.92 -15.78
CA ALA A 134 11.69 -6.61 -15.96
C ALA A 134 10.50 -6.59 -16.97
N ASN A 135 9.78 -7.71 -17.11
CA ASN A 135 8.76 -7.89 -18.16
C ASN A 135 7.31 -8.00 -17.65
N ALA A 136 7.06 -7.94 -16.34
CA ALA A 136 5.76 -7.53 -15.82
C ALA A 136 5.77 -6.00 -15.71
N GLU A 137 4.62 -5.36 -15.86
CA GLU A 137 4.47 -3.91 -15.69
C GLU A 137 4.95 -3.52 -14.29
N ASP A 138 6.21 -3.12 -14.19
CA ASP A 138 6.94 -2.86 -12.95
C ASP A 138 6.49 -1.52 -12.36
N ALA A 139 5.26 -1.51 -11.85
CA ALA A 139 4.60 -0.37 -11.28
C ALA A 139 3.92 -0.79 -9.97
N GLU A 140 3.95 0.11 -9.00
CA GLU A 140 3.30 -0.12 -7.72
C GLU A 140 1.79 -0.18 -7.86
N VAL A 141 1.19 -1.04 -7.04
CA VAL A 141 -0.24 -1.32 -7.06
C VAL A 141 -0.79 -1.17 -5.65
N ALA A 142 -1.87 -0.40 -5.55
CA ALA A 142 -2.62 -0.25 -4.32
C ALA A 142 -4.04 -0.76 -4.51
N ASP A 143 -4.48 -1.63 -3.61
CA ASP A 143 -5.86 -2.10 -3.56
C ASP A 143 -6.56 -1.47 -2.37
N PHE A 144 -7.82 -1.11 -2.58
CA PHE A 144 -8.68 -0.68 -1.48
C PHE A 144 -10.10 -1.20 -1.61
N GLU A 145 -10.69 -1.47 -0.46
CA GLU A 145 -12.08 -1.89 -0.32
C GLU A 145 -12.83 -0.91 0.59
N MET A 146 -13.98 -0.46 0.13
CA MET A 146 -14.86 0.44 0.85
C MET A 146 -16.05 -0.32 1.42
N PHE A 147 -16.44 0.01 2.64
CA PHE A 147 -17.51 -0.67 3.37
C PHE A 147 -18.56 0.31 3.87
N ARG A 148 -19.81 -0.17 3.90
CA ARG A 148 -20.91 0.43 4.65
C ARG A 148 -21.46 -0.61 5.64
N GLY A 149 -21.28 -0.37 6.92
CA GLY A 149 -21.35 -1.40 7.95
C GLY A 149 -20.43 -2.57 7.59
N ASN A 150 -20.98 -3.79 7.54
CA ASN A 150 -20.23 -4.99 7.17
C ASN A 150 -20.28 -5.32 5.68
N ALA A 151 -20.98 -4.52 4.86
CA ALA A 151 -21.15 -4.82 3.43
C ALA A 151 -20.09 -4.07 2.61
N PRO A 152 -19.31 -4.76 1.76
CA PRO A 152 -18.45 -4.08 0.80
C PRO A 152 -19.32 -3.38 -0.25
N VAL A 153 -18.96 -2.13 -0.56
CA VAL A 153 -19.67 -1.29 -1.55
C VAL A 153 -18.82 -1.00 -2.77
N LEU A 154 -17.50 -1.12 -2.66
CA LEU A 154 -16.56 -0.99 -3.76
C LEU A 154 -15.27 -1.75 -3.43
N GLN A 155 -14.69 -2.40 -4.42
CA GLN A 155 -13.29 -2.79 -4.46
C GLN A 155 -12.67 -2.15 -5.69
N ALA A 156 -11.48 -1.56 -5.55
CA ALA A 156 -10.79 -0.91 -6.67
C ALA A 156 -9.27 -1.01 -6.52
N ARG A 157 -8.60 -0.87 -7.66
CA ARG A 157 -7.15 -0.95 -7.83
C ARG A 157 -6.59 0.33 -8.44
N MET A 158 -5.51 0.84 -7.87
CA MET A 158 -4.70 1.95 -8.37
C MET A 158 -3.35 1.39 -8.80
N SER A 159 -2.79 1.89 -9.91
CA SER A 159 -1.47 1.46 -10.39
C SER A 159 -0.66 2.66 -10.85
N GLY A 160 0.63 2.66 -10.51
CA GLY A 160 1.59 3.73 -10.77
C GLY A 160 1.97 3.95 -12.24
N GLN A 161 1.27 3.42 -13.25
CA GLN A 161 1.59 3.55 -14.69
C GLN A 161 1.46 4.98 -15.25
N ILE A 162 2.15 5.94 -14.64
CA ILE A 162 2.18 7.36 -14.94
C ILE A 162 3.64 7.79 -15.11
N ASP A 163 3.95 8.54 -16.17
CA ASP A 163 5.31 9.03 -16.45
C ASP A 163 5.81 9.93 -15.31
N LEU A 164 6.81 9.45 -14.57
CA LEU A 164 7.43 10.18 -13.47
C LEU A 164 8.57 11.09 -13.98
N PRO A 165 8.70 12.32 -13.46
CA PRO A 165 9.82 13.21 -13.73
C PRO A 165 11.16 12.63 -13.28
N ARG A 166 12.24 13.13 -13.89
CA ARG A 166 13.59 12.59 -13.74
C ARG A 166 14.29 12.93 -12.43
N ASP A 167 13.79 13.91 -11.67
CA ASP A 167 14.45 14.42 -10.47
C ASP A 167 13.81 13.78 -9.22
N PRO A 168 14.57 13.07 -8.37
CA PRO A 168 14.03 12.38 -7.20
C PRO A 168 13.64 13.36 -6.09
N PHE A 169 12.45 13.17 -5.51
CA PHE A 169 11.90 14.03 -4.46
C PHE A 169 12.76 14.03 -3.18
N ASN A 170 13.20 12.85 -2.73
CA ASN A 170 14.01 12.68 -1.50
C ASN A 170 15.34 13.45 -1.54
N GLY A 171 15.92 13.65 -2.73
CA GLY A 171 17.15 14.43 -2.92
C GLY A 171 17.00 15.93 -2.59
N LEU A 172 15.78 16.45 -2.50
CA LEU A 172 15.52 17.86 -2.16
C LEU A 172 15.50 18.12 -0.66
N PHE A 173 15.31 17.08 0.15
CA PHE A 173 15.11 17.18 1.59
C PHE A 173 16.10 16.30 2.38
N PRO A 174 17.43 16.44 2.14
CA PRO A 174 18.44 15.52 2.68
C PRO A 174 18.58 15.54 4.21
N GLU A 175 18.01 16.56 4.87
CA GLU A 175 17.95 16.65 6.33
C GLU A 175 16.83 15.77 6.91
N ALA A 176 15.74 15.57 6.16
CA ALA A 176 14.59 14.76 6.54
C ALA A 176 14.70 13.33 5.99
N PHE A 177 15.10 13.20 4.73
CA PHE A 177 15.16 11.94 4.01
C PHE A 177 16.57 11.63 3.50
N VAL A 178 16.88 10.35 3.36
CA VAL A 178 18.05 9.82 2.69
C VAL A 178 17.58 9.24 1.36
N GLU A 179 18.26 9.59 0.27
CA GLU A 179 18.07 8.91 -1.03
C GLU A 179 18.33 7.42 -0.86
N ASP A 180 17.51 6.57 -1.50
CA ASP A 180 17.55 5.12 -1.32
C ASP A 180 17.21 4.66 0.12
N GLY A 181 16.56 5.52 0.91
CA GLY A 181 16.03 5.18 2.23
C GLY A 181 14.84 4.22 2.18
N ASP A 182 14.16 4.17 1.05
CA ASP A 182 13.12 3.19 0.71
C ASP A 182 13.68 1.77 0.44
N LEU A 183 14.98 1.62 0.10
CA LEU A 183 15.57 0.33 -0.23
C LEU A 183 15.47 -0.64 0.96
N LEU A 184 14.47 -1.52 0.95
CA LEU A 184 14.22 -2.48 2.01
C LEU A 184 14.03 -3.91 1.49
N ASN A 185 13.56 -4.82 2.34
CA ASN A 185 13.48 -6.22 1.98
C ASN A 185 12.34 -6.42 0.99
N ARG A 186 12.60 -7.02 -0.16
CA ARG A 186 11.59 -7.11 -1.21
C ARG A 186 11.19 -8.56 -1.45
N LEU A 187 9.91 -8.84 -1.35
CA LEU A 187 9.32 -10.09 -1.78
C LEU A 187 9.07 -10.04 -3.29
N LEU A 188 9.65 -10.96 -4.03
CA LEU A 188 9.50 -11.10 -5.46
C LEU A 188 8.88 -12.46 -5.75
N ILE A 189 7.72 -12.48 -6.39
CA ILE A 189 7.04 -13.73 -6.75
C ILE A 189 7.24 -13.95 -8.25
N GLY A 190 8.11 -14.91 -8.58
CA GLY A 190 8.37 -15.37 -9.93
C GLY A 190 7.42 -16.51 -10.34
N THR A 191 7.54 -16.94 -11.59
CA THR A 191 6.74 -18.06 -12.11
C THR A 191 7.11 -19.41 -11.48
N ASP A 192 8.38 -19.57 -11.09
CA ASP A 192 8.93 -20.82 -10.57
C ASP A 192 9.51 -20.67 -9.15
N ASP A 193 9.60 -19.44 -8.61
CA ASP A 193 10.24 -19.16 -7.32
C ASP A 193 9.60 -17.99 -6.57
N ILE A 194 9.88 -17.92 -5.28
CA ILE A 194 9.70 -16.72 -4.47
C ILE A 194 11.08 -16.29 -3.99
N SER A 195 11.48 -15.07 -4.28
CA SER A 195 12.76 -14.51 -3.86
C SER A 195 12.54 -13.39 -2.85
N ILE A 196 13.25 -13.43 -1.72
CA ILE A 196 13.32 -12.33 -0.77
C ILE A 196 14.68 -11.66 -0.95
N TYR A 197 14.67 -10.41 -1.41
CA TYR A 197 15.86 -9.56 -1.53
C TYR A 197 16.11 -8.86 -0.19
N MET A 198 17.32 -8.93 0.35
CA MET A 198 17.65 -8.41 1.68
C MET A 198 19.10 -7.94 1.80
N PRO A 199 19.43 -7.00 2.69
CA PRO A 199 20.83 -6.63 2.94
C PRO A 199 21.58 -7.77 3.63
N ASP A 200 22.82 -8.00 3.19
CA ASP A 200 23.77 -8.94 3.80
C ASP A 200 25.03 -8.13 4.20
N PRO A 201 25.77 -8.48 5.28
CA PRO A 201 27.11 -7.96 5.56
C PRO A 201 28.03 -7.67 4.37
N ASP A 202 27.95 -8.43 3.27
CA ASP A 202 28.77 -8.28 2.06
C ASP A 202 28.10 -7.45 0.93
N GLY A 203 26.88 -6.92 1.14
CA GLY A 203 26.12 -6.16 0.15
C GLY A 203 24.64 -6.50 0.19
N THR A 204 24.14 -7.14 -0.87
CA THR A 204 22.76 -7.63 -0.94
C THR A 204 22.70 -9.14 -1.09
N GLY A 205 21.94 -9.78 -0.21
CA GLY A 205 21.62 -11.19 -0.24
C GLY A 205 20.26 -11.44 -0.90
N VAL A 206 20.13 -12.58 -1.57
CA VAL A 206 18.87 -13.05 -2.13
C VAL A 206 18.57 -14.42 -1.54
N VAL A 207 17.44 -14.54 -0.85
CA VAL A 207 16.92 -15.83 -0.39
C VAL A 207 15.88 -16.28 -1.40
N THR A 208 16.22 -17.26 -2.24
CA THR A 208 15.28 -17.86 -3.18
C THR A 208 14.69 -19.13 -2.60
N LEU A 209 13.38 -19.13 -2.41
CA LEU A 209 12.59 -20.29 -2.03
C LEU A 209 11.96 -20.88 -3.31
N PRO A 210 12.34 -22.11 -3.71
CA PRO A 210 11.68 -22.76 -4.82
C PRO A 210 10.23 -23.04 -4.45
N LEU A 211 9.29 -22.59 -5.28
CA LEU A 211 7.94 -23.14 -5.27
C LEU A 211 8.12 -24.62 -5.64
N GLY A 212 7.86 -25.55 -4.70
CA GLY A 212 8.20 -26.97 -4.87
C GLY A 212 7.74 -27.56 -6.22
N ASP A 213 8.34 -28.67 -6.67
CA ASP A 213 8.18 -29.28 -8.00
C ASP A 213 6.88 -28.92 -8.76
N ILE A 214 6.91 -27.82 -9.52
CA ILE A 214 5.81 -27.43 -10.40
C ILE A 214 5.77 -28.42 -11.56
N ASP A 215 4.77 -29.29 -11.56
CA ASP A 215 4.50 -30.20 -12.68
C ASP A 215 3.96 -29.41 -13.87
N ARG A 216 4.87 -28.96 -14.74
CA ARG A 216 4.58 -28.14 -15.92
C ARG A 216 3.59 -28.78 -16.90
N GLU A 217 3.52 -30.12 -16.94
CA GLU A 217 2.55 -30.83 -17.79
C GLU A 217 1.15 -30.79 -17.19
N LYS A 218 1.02 -30.68 -15.86
CA LYS A 218 -0.26 -30.55 -15.15
C LYS A 218 -0.72 -29.12 -14.93
N GLN A 219 0.13 -28.12 -15.14
CA GLN A 219 -0.21 -26.70 -14.97
C GLN A 219 -1.44 -26.29 -15.82
N ALA A 220 -1.54 -26.83 -17.04
CA ALA A 220 -2.70 -26.63 -17.92
C ALA A 220 -3.99 -27.29 -17.40
N ILE A 221 -3.88 -28.28 -16.52
CA ILE A 221 -5.03 -28.98 -15.89
C ILE A 221 -5.64 -28.12 -14.78
N PHE A 222 -4.83 -27.26 -14.15
CA PHE A 222 -5.27 -26.33 -13.11
C PHE A 222 -5.68 -24.96 -13.67
N ALA A 223 -5.73 -24.79 -14.99
CA ALA A 223 -6.27 -23.58 -15.62
C ALA A 223 -7.75 -23.39 -15.23
N GLY A 224 -8.03 -22.39 -14.39
CA GLY A 224 -9.37 -22.13 -13.85
C GLY A 224 -9.69 -22.86 -12.54
N VAL A 225 -8.70 -23.49 -11.89
CA VAL A 225 -8.80 -23.98 -10.51
C VAL A 225 -8.34 -22.87 -9.57
N GLU A 226 -9.02 -22.74 -8.43
CA GLU A 226 -8.72 -21.77 -7.37
C GLU A 226 -7.24 -21.86 -6.97
N THR A 227 -6.58 -20.71 -6.94
CA THR A 227 -5.16 -20.54 -6.67
C THR A 227 -4.76 -21.16 -5.32
N VAL A 228 -3.56 -21.72 -5.25
CA VAL A 228 -2.97 -22.13 -3.97
C VAL A 228 -2.57 -20.86 -3.24
N ASP A 229 -3.22 -20.57 -2.11
CA ASP A 229 -2.81 -19.48 -1.23
C ASP A 229 -1.42 -19.80 -0.67
N ILE A 230 -0.47 -18.94 -1.01
CA ILE A 230 0.86 -18.97 -0.44
C ILE A 230 0.76 -18.20 0.89
N PRO A 231 1.04 -18.81 2.05
CA PRO A 231 1.02 -18.11 3.33
C PRO A 231 2.22 -17.17 3.41
N ILE A 232 2.07 -15.95 2.88
CA ILE A 232 3.13 -14.94 2.79
C ILE A 232 3.70 -14.61 4.16
N ALA A 233 2.85 -14.52 5.18
CA ALA A 233 3.29 -14.30 6.55
C ALA A 233 4.16 -15.46 7.11
N GLU A 234 4.01 -16.70 6.64
CA GLU A 234 4.92 -17.80 6.99
C GLU A 234 6.27 -17.68 6.26
N LEU A 235 6.26 -17.22 5.00
CA LEU A 235 7.49 -16.97 4.24
C LEU A 235 8.33 -15.84 4.85
N LEU A 236 7.67 -14.74 5.21
CA LEU A 236 8.29 -13.59 5.89
C LEU A 236 8.67 -13.97 7.33
N GLY A 237 7.82 -14.71 8.04
CA GLY A 237 8.08 -15.19 9.40
C GLY A 237 9.21 -16.24 9.50
N GLY A 238 9.39 -17.09 8.48
CA GLY A 238 10.48 -18.05 8.40
C GLY A 238 11.85 -17.38 8.22
N ALA A 239 11.85 -16.19 7.64
CA ALA A 239 13.02 -15.32 7.52
C ALA A 239 13.24 -14.48 8.80
N THR A 240 13.19 -15.15 9.97
CA THR A 240 13.35 -14.59 11.34
C THR A 240 14.58 -13.68 11.61
N ASN A 241 15.47 -13.46 10.64
CA ASN A 241 16.63 -12.58 10.71
C ASN A 241 16.67 -11.56 9.56
N ILE A 242 15.51 -11.17 9.02
CA ILE A 242 15.45 -10.10 8.03
C ILE A 242 16.01 -8.82 8.66
N THR A 243 17.12 -8.34 8.08
CA THR A 243 17.75 -7.07 8.45
C THR A 243 17.17 -6.00 7.54
N VAL A 244 16.62 -4.93 8.11
CA VAL A 244 16.20 -3.73 7.37
C VAL A 244 17.48 -3.02 6.89
N PHE A 245 17.54 -2.51 5.66
CA PHE A 245 18.71 -1.72 5.26
C PHE A 245 18.83 -0.52 6.20
N LYS A 246 20.08 -0.16 6.52
CA LYS A 246 20.35 0.93 7.47
C LYS A 246 19.70 2.25 7.03
N ALA A 247 19.62 2.51 5.72
CA ALA A 247 19.04 3.73 5.16
C ALA A 247 17.54 3.88 5.48
N GLY A 248 16.72 2.83 5.36
CA GLY A 248 15.29 2.91 5.70
C GLY A 248 14.95 2.97 7.17
N SER A 249 15.86 2.49 8.03
CA SER A 249 15.76 2.80 9.46
C SER A 249 16.08 4.27 9.78
N GLU A 250 16.84 4.97 8.91
CA GLU A 250 17.25 6.35 9.15
C GLU A 250 16.13 7.37 8.84
N ASN A 251 15.31 7.17 7.80
CA ASN A 251 14.19 8.07 7.48
C ASN A 251 13.14 8.05 8.60
N ALA A 252 12.66 6.85 8.97
CA ALA A 252 11.74 6.69 10.08
C ALA A 252 12.31 7.27 11.39
N ALA A 253 13.60 7.03 11.69
CA ALA A 253 14.23 7.61 12.87
C ALA A 253 14.31 9.14 12.85
N ARG A 254 14.52 9.76 11.67
CA ARG A 254 14.55 11.22 11.52
C ARG A 254 13.18 11.83 11.70
N ILE A 255 12.13 11.23 11.14
CA ILE A 255 10.75 11.66 11.34
C ILE A 255 10.33 11.49 12.80
N LEU A 256 10.65 10.36 13.42
CA LEU A 256 10.43 10.13 14.85
C LEU A 256 11.14 11.17 15.72
N ALA A 257 12.38 11.54 15.38
CA ALA A 257 13.12 12.59 16.09
C ALA A 257 12.51 14.00 15.85
N ALA A 258 11.90 14.22 14.69
CA ALA A 258 11.23 15.47 14.33
C ALA A 258 9.80 15.59 14.88
N ARG A 259 9.17 14.48 15.32
CA ARG A 259 7.80 14.43 15.87
C ARG A 259 7.52 15.52 16.89
N ASP A 260 8.44 15.71 17.83
CA ASP A 260 8.26 16.64 18.94
C ASP A 260 8.52 18.12 18.52
N ASN A 261 8.91 18.34 17.26
CA ASN A 261 9.11 19.65 16.65
C ASN A 261 8.12 19.88 15.49
N LEU A 262 6.86 20.12 15.84
CA LEU A 262 5.78 20.39 14.88
C LEU A 262 6.09 21.54 13.90
N ALA A 263 6.90 22.52 14.29
CA ALA A 263 7.29 23.62 13.40
C ALA A 263 8.20 23.13 12.25
N SER A 264 9.11 22.20 12.54
CA SER A 264 9.96 21.59 11.51
C SER A 264 9.13 20.68 10.58
N LEU A 265 8.21 19.88 11.13
CA LEU A 265 7.31 19.04 10.33
C LEU A 265 6.40 19.88 9.43
N GLU A 266 5.84 20.97 9.95
CA GLU A 266 5.01 21.88 9.16
C GLU A 266 5.82 22.59 8.08
N LYS A 267 7.08 22.96 8.38
CA LYS A 267 7.98 23.50 7.36
C LYS A 267 8.24 22.49 6.25
N LEU A 268 8.53 21.24 6.59
CA LEU A 268 8.74 20.17 5.62
C LEU A 268 7.52 19.99 4.72
N ARG A 269 6.31 19.96 5.29
CA ARG A 269 5.03 19.94 4.56
C ARG A 269 4.91 21.06 3.54
N ILE A 270 5.22 22.29 3.97
CA ILE A 270 5.13 23.49 3.13
C ILE A 270 6.14 23.43 2.00
N ASP A 271 7.39 23.05 2.29
CA ASP A 271 8.43 22.96 1.29
C ASP A 271 8.11 21.85 0.27
N ALA A 272 7.62 20.69 0.71
CA ALA A 272 7.13 19.60 -0.13
C ALA A 272 6.01 20.05 -1.07
N THR A 273 5.01 20.76 -0.52
CA THR A 273 3.92 21.35 -1.31
C THR A 273 4.45 22.33 -2.37
N ASN A 274 5.44 23.14 -2.02
CA ASN A 274 6.07 24.08 -2.96
C ASN A 274 6.88 23.37 -4.04
N ALA A 275 7.60 22.29 -3.69
CA ALA A 275 8.35 21.48 -4.65
C ALA A 275 7.42 20.86 -5.71
N ARG A 276 6.28 20.29 -5.28
CA ARG A 276 5.25 19.76 -6.19
C ARG A 276 4.65 20.84 -7.07
N ARG A 277 4.15 21.93 -6.48
CA ARG A 277 3.41 22.97 -7.21
C ARG A 277 4.28 23.84 -8.10
N VAL A 278 5.45 24.25 -7.63
CA VAL A 278 6.31 25.23 -8.31
C VAL A 278 7.44 24.53 -9.06
N GLY A 279 8.04 23.52 -8.43
CA GLY A 279 9.12 22.74 -9.02
C GLY A 279 8.64 21.72 -10.06
N SER A 280 7.36 21.35 -10.05
CA SER A 280 6.83 20.22 -10.84
C SER A 280 7.57 18.91 -10.53
N ILE A 281 7.93 18.72 -9.26
CA ILE A 281 8.64 17.53 -8.76
C ILE A 281 7.63 16.69 -7.96
N PRO A 282 7.05 15.64 -8.56
CA PRO A 282 6.08 14.78 -7.89
C PRO A 282 6.78 13.80 -6.95
N ASN A 283 6.00 13.35 -5.97
CA ASN A 283 6.34 12.29 -5.04
C ASN A 283 5.40 11.09 -5.27
N GLY A 284 5.31 10.64 -6.52
CA GLY A 284 4.50 9.48 -6.87
C GLY A 284 3.00 9.61 -6.56
N GLU A 285 2.38 10.77 -6.83
CA GLU A 285 0.99 10.97 -6.45
C GLU A 285 0.01 10.40 -7.47
N ILE A 286 -0.93 9.57 -6.99
CA ILE A 286 -2.00 9.02 -7.80
C ILE A 286 -3.36 9.23 -7.10
N GLY A 287 -4.34 9.66 -7.89
CA GLY A 287 -5.69 9.95 -7.41
C GLY A 287 -6.73 9.05 -8.06
N TRP A 288 -7.60 8.45 -7.26
CA TRP A 288 -8.81 7.76 -7.71
C TRP A 288 -10.04 8.57 -7.36
N TYR A 289 -11.06 8.56 -8.23
CA TYR A 289 -12.30 9.29 -8.02
C TYR A 289 -13.55 8.49 -8.36
N SER A 290 -14.55 8.56 -7.47
CA SER A 290 -15.92 8.12 -7.78
C SER A 290 -16.72 9.30 -8.34
N GLY A 291 -17.33 9.11 -9.50
CA GLY A 291 -18.07 10.19 -10.17
C GLY A 291 -19.19 10.82 -9.32
N ASN A 292 -19.84 10.02 -8.46
CA ASN A 292 -21.03 10.45 -7.68
C ASN A 292 -20.85 10.39 -6.15
N GLY A 293 -19.65 10.09 -5.64
CA GLY A 293 -19.46 9.83 -4.21
C GLY A 293 -20.01 8.46 -3.78
N ILE A 294 -19.37 7.83 -2.81
CA ILE A 294 -19.79 6.54 -2.23
C ILE A 294 -19.87 6.72 -0.72
N ALA A 295 -21.00 6.33 -0.14
CA ALA A 295 -21.23 6.47 1.30
C ALA A 295 -20.55 5.30 2.02
N VAL A 296 -19.57 5.60 2.87
CA VAL A 296 -18.71 4.61 3.51
C VAL A 296 -18.52 4.91 4.99
N ASP A 297 -18.43 3.85 5.79
CA ASP A 297 -18.05 3.90 7.20
C ASP A 297 -16.58 3.52 7.40
N ARG A 298 -16.02 2.75 6.46
CA ARG A 298 -14.67 2.20 6.55
C ARG A 298 -14.06 2.00 5.17
N ILE A 299 -12.75 2.23 5.07
CA ILE A 299 -11.93 1.91 3.90
C ILE A 299 -10.75 1.07 4.38
N VAL A 300 -10.47 -0.03 3.69
CA VAL A 300 -9.34 -0.92 3.97
C VAL A 300 -8.39 -0.83 2.80
N PHE A 301 -7.12 -0.56 3.06
CA PHE A 301 -6.04 -0.44 2.08
C PHE A 301 -5.09 -1.61 2.25
N THR A 302 -4.77 -2.29 1.16
CA THR A 302 -3.94 -3.51 1.11
C THR A 302 -3.04 -3.50 -0.12
N SER A 303 -2.01 -4.33 -0.11
CA SER A 303 -1.15 -4.58 -1.26
C SER A 303 -1.26 -6.03 -1.71
N GLU A 304 -1.27 -6.28 -3.01
CA GLU A 304 -1.27 -7.64 -3.54
C GLU A 304 0.15 -8.20 -3.59
N PRO A 305 0.35 -9.53 -3.69
CA PRO A 305 1.67 -10.13 -3.86
C PRO A 305 2.20 -9.92 -5.29
N LEU A 306 2.48 -8.66 -5.67
CA LEU A 306 3.09 -8.28 -6.95
C LEU A 306 4.46 -7.66 -6.73
N THR A 307 5.18 -7.39 -7.82
CA THR A 307 6.61 -7.06 -7.78
C THR A 307 6.94 -5.71 -7.16
N SER A 308 5.96 -4.82 -6.89
CA SER A 308 6.13 -3.46 -6.33
C SER A 308 4.85 -3.09 -5.56
N ASN A 309 4.94 -2.82 -4.26
CA ASN A 309 3.81 -2.68 -3.34
C ASN A 309 3.97 -1.48 -2.39
N ASP A 310 4.64 -0.47 -2.86
CA ASP A 310 5.25 0.56 -2.06
C ASP A 310 4.29 1.76 -2.22
N TYR A 311 3.52 2.10 -1.19
CA TYR A 311 2.66 3.28 -1.22
C TYR A 311 2.25 3.77 0.17
N SER A 312 1.98 5.08 0.24
CA SER A 312 1.39 5.76 1.38
C SER A 312 0.00 6.31 1.09
N ILE A 313 -0.84 6.42 2.14
CA ILE A 313 -2.16 7.05 2.04
C ILE A 313 -2.06 8.53 2.38
N ALA A 314 -2.11 9.37 1.36
CA ALA A 314 -1.99 10.81 1.50
C ALA A 314 -3.30 11.52 1.89
N GLY A 315 -4.46 11.00 1.45
CA GLY A 315 -5.74 11.59 1.86
C GLY A 315 -6.99 11.10 1.15
N ILE A 316 -8.13 11.62 1.60
CA ILE A 316 -9.47 11.25 1.13
C ILE A 316 -10.28 12.52 0.85
N VAL A 317 -10.90 12.57 -0.33
CA VAL A 317 -11.82 13.64 -0.74
C VAL A 317 -13.24 13.26 -0.33
N ILE A 318 -13.85 14.08 0.52
CA ILE A 318 -15.21 13.88 1.05
C ILE A 318 -16.18 14.95 0.52
N GLN A 319 -17.49 14.73 0.65
CA GLN A 319 -18.56 15.67 0.29
C GLN A 319 -19.40 16.10 1.48
#